data_AF-A0A9X5XJV7-F1
#
_entry.id   AF-A0A9X5XJV7-F1
#
_cell.length_a   1.000
_cell.length_b   1.000
_cell.length_c   1.000
_cell.angle_alpha   90.00
_cell.angle_beta   90.00
_cell.angle_gamma   90.00
#
_symmetry.space_group_name_H-M   'P 1'
#
loop_
_entity.id
_entity.type
_entity.pdbx_description
1 polymer ?
#
loop_
_entity_poly.entity_id
_entity_poly.type
_entity_poly.pdbx_seq_one_letter_code
_entity_poly.pdbx_strand_id
1 'polypeptide(L)'
;LLHTHVADFRAVFGQLDIDLGTSSAAQRELDTFERLRARHRDDVPDPELEAAYLQFGRYLMISGSRGSLPMGLQGPWLDGNDPDWMADYHTDVNLQMNYWMADRAGLSDCFDAFADYCLVQLPDWTEVTQRLFNHSTNRYRNSSGKIAGWTVAISTNPYGGGGWWWHPAGNAWICQSLFEHYEYTQDRAYLKKIYPLLKGAVQFWEARLITTTVTDASGTEREVLIADSDWSPEQGPLDAKGITYAQELVWNLFGNYRTATEALARDAAYRKTIDGLRARLYLPVVSPKTGWLEEWMSPDNLGETTHRHLSPLIGLFPGDRIRPDGSTPKDILDGATALLTARGMN
;
A
#
# COMPACT_ATOMS: atom_id res chain seq x y z
N LEU A 1 -7.55 13.38 35.82
CA LEU A 1 -7.40 13.77 34.41
C LEU A 1 -5.94 13.74 33.98
N LEU A 2 -5.07 14.67 34.40
CA LEU A 2 -3.66 14.69 33.97
C LEU A 2 -2.92 13.37 34.25
N HIS A 3 -3.02 12.83 35.47
CA HIS A 3 -2.38 11.56 35.82
C HIS A 3 -2.84 10.40 34.91
N THR A 4 -4.14 10.29 34.66
CA THR A 4 -4.73 9.28 33.78
C THR A 4 -4.23 9.41 32.35
N HIS A 5 -4.21 10.64 31.81
CA HIS A 5 -3.71 10.91 30.46
C HIS A 5 -2.22 10.54 30.31
N VAL A 6 -1.38 10.96 31.27
CA VAL A 6 0.06 10.67 31.22
C VAL A 6 0.31 9.17 31.36
N ALA A 7 -0.44 8.46 32.20
CA ALA A 7 -0.31 7.02 32.36
C ALA A 7 -0.69 6.27 31.06
N ASP A 8 -1.82 6.63 30.45
CA ASP A 8 -2.28 6.08 29.18
C ASP A 8 -1.29 6.33 28.04
N PHE A 9 -0.88 7.58 27.83
CA PHE A 9 0.06 7.94 26.76
C PHE A 9 1.43 7.26 26.94
N ARG A 10 1.98 7.27 28.17
CA ARG A 10 3.28 6.65 28.45
C ARG A 10 3.29 5.14 28.27
N ALA A 11 2.17 4.46 28.51
CA ALA A 11 2.08 3.01 28.33
C ALA A 11 2.31 2.60 26.86
N VAL A 12 1.90 3.45 25.92
CA VAL A 12 2.10 3.22 24.48
C VAL A 12 3.42 3.85 24.01
N PHE A 13 3.66 5.12 24.32
CA PHE A 13 4.86 5.83 23.88
C PHE A 13 6.15 5.19 24.43
N GLY A 14 6.11 4.66 25.66
CA GLY A 14 7.26 4.00 26.28
C GLY A 14 7.64 2.62 25.73
N GLN A 15 6.90 2.08 24.75
CA GLN A 15 7.22 0.77 24.15
C GLN A 15 8.47 0.76 23.26
N LEU A 16 8.93 1.93 22.80
CA LEU A 16 10.14 2.07 22.00
C LEU A 16 10.95 3.27 22.49
N ASP A 17 12.23 3.00 22.73
CA ASP A 17 13.27 3.99 22.98
C ASP A 17 14.33 3.88 21.89
N ILE A 18 14.94 5.01 21.53
CA ILE A 18 15.95 5.07 20.46
C ILE A 18 17.02 6.10 20.81
N ASP A 19 18.27 5.65 20.77
CA ASP A 19 19.46 6.50 20.93
C ASP A 19 20.34 6.34 19.68
N LEU A 20 20.45 7.41 18.89
CA LEU A 20 21.30 7.48 17.69
C LEU A 20 22.65 8.13 17.98
N GLY A 21 22.92 8.50 19.24
CA GLY A 21 24.08 9.25 19.68
C GLY A 21 23.73 10.61 20.25
N THR A 22 24.78 11.38 20.55
CA THR A 22 24.67 12.71 21.17
C THR A 22 24.92 13.81 20.16
N SER A 23 23.96 14.73 20.04
CA SER A 23 24.14 15.97 19.28
C SER A 23 25.20 16.88 19.93
N SER A 24 25.88 17.67 19.11
CA SER A 24 26.88 18.62 19.59
C SER A 24 26.29 19.65 20.54
N ALA A 25 27.13 20.24 21.41
CA ALA A 25 26.69 21.32 22.30
C ALA A 25 26.04 22.47 21.51
N ALA A 26 26.62 22.86 20.37
CA ALA A 26 26.05 23.89 19.51
C ALA A 26 24.66 23.52 18.98
N GLN A 27 24.42 22.27 18.57
CA GLN A 27 23.09 21.81 18.15
C GLN A 27 22.08 21.83 19.30
N ARG A 28 22.49 21.48 20.52
CA ARG A 28 21.61 21.45 21.71
C ARG A 28 21.20 22.84 22.22
N GLU A 29 21.95 23.89 21.87
CA GLU A 29 21.58 25.29 22.17
C GLU A 29 20.54 25.86 21.18
N LEU A 30 20.31 25.19 20.05
CA LEU A 30 19.35 25.59 19.03
C LEU A 30 17.95 25.01 19.33
N ASP A 31 16.90 25.74 18.94
CA ASP A 31 15.55 25.18 18.91
C ASP A 31 15.35 24.19 17.73
N THR A 32 14.24 23.47 17.71
CA THR A 32 13.96 22.47 16.66
C THR A 32 14.00 23.05 15.25
N PHE A 33 13.52 24.28 15.05
CA PHE A 33 13.46 24.90 13.73
C PHE A 33 14.86 25.26 13.23
N GLU A 34 15.69 25.86 14.08
CA GLU A 34 17.09 26.16 13.81
C GLU A 34 17.89 24.88 13.51
N ARG A 35 17.68 23.80 14.28
CA ARG A 35 18.34 22.49 14.03
C ARG A 35 17.96 21.91 12.67
N LEU A 36 16.68 21.96 12.28
CA LEU A 36 16.24 21.52 10.94
C LEU A 36 16.91 22.33 9.82
N ARG A 37 16.99 23.66 9.98
CA ARG A 37 17.67 24.53 9.00
C ARG A 37 19.16 24.22 8.89
N ALA A 38 19.83 24.00 10.02
CA ALA A 38 21.24 23.61 10.04
C ALA A 38 21.46 22.24 9.38
N ARG A 39 20.63 21.24 9.73
CA ARG A 39 20.69 19.88 9.15
C ARG A 39 20.50 19.90 7.63
N HIS A 40 19.59 20.72 7.12
CA HIS A 40 19.35 20.87 5.67
C HIS A 40 20.50 21.58 4.96
N ARG A 41 21.03 22.66 5.55
CA ARG A 41 22.08 23.49 4.92
C ARG A 41 23.44 22.80 4.91
N ASP A 42 23.81 22.17 6.01
CA ASP A 42 25.19 21.74 6.25
C ASP A 42 25.40 20.22 6.03
N ASP A 43 24.31 19.46 5.95
CA ASP A 43 24.29 17.98 5.88
C ASP A 43 25.07 17.29 7.01
N VAL A 44 25.21 17.96 8.15
CA VAL A 44 25.82 17.41 9.36
C VAL A 44 24.76 16.64 10.16
N PRO A 45 24.96 15.34 10.46
CA PRO A 45 24.02 14.56 11.25
C PRO A 45 23.69 15.22 12.60
N ASP A 46 22.43 15.08 13.00
CA ASP A 46 21.94 15.58 14.28
C ASP A 46 21.20 14.45 15.02
N PRO A 47 21.93 13.56 15.72
CA PRO A 47 21.39 12.28 16.19
C PRO A 47 20.14 12.40 17.08
N GLU A 48 20.09 13.37 17.99
CA GLU A 48 18.92 13.55 18.85
C GLU A 48 17.73 14.15 18.09
N LEU A 49 17.96 14.97 17.06
CA LEU A 49 16.89 15.48 16.20
C LEU A 49 16.32 14.35 15.34
N GLU A 50 17.18 13.50 14.80
CA GLU A 50 16.80 12.33 14.01
C GLU A 50 16.01 11.30 14.85
N ALA A 51 16.45 11.06 16.10
CA ALA A 51 15.71 10.26 17.08
C ALA A 51 14.35 10.90 17.42
N ALA A 52 14.33 12.22 17.64
CA ALA A 52 13.10 12.95 17.90
C ALA A 52 12.11 12.91 16.72
N TYR A 53 12.60 12.88 15.48
CA TYR A 53 11.76 12.79 14.28
C TYR A 53 10.98 11.46 14.23
N LEU A 54 11.65 10.33 14.52
CA LEU A 54 10.97 9.03 14.67
C LEU A 54 9.94 9.07 15.80
N GLN A 55 10.34 9.59 16.97
CA GLN A 55 9.43 9.70 18.12
C GLN A 55 8.25 10.63 17.84
N PHE A 56 8.42 11.66 17.01
CA PHE A 56 7.34 12.54 16.59
C PHE A 56 6.32 11.81 15.71
N GLY A 57 6.76 11.00 14.76
CA GLY A 57 5.86 10.11 14.01
C GLY A 57 5.04 9.20 14.92
N ARG A 58 5.68 8.64 15.97
CA ARG A 58 4.98 7.80 16.98
C ARG A 58 3.96 8.62 17.77
N TYR A 59 4.33 9.82 18.21
CA TYR A 59 3.44 10.75 18.90
C TYR A 59 2.20 11.08 18.06
N LEU A 60 2.37 11.36 16.75
CA LEU A 60 1.26 11.68 15.86
C LEU A 60 0.30 10.49 15.73
N MET A 61 0.82 9.28 15.50
CA MET A 61 0.00 8.07 15.40
C MET A 61 -0.81 7.80 16.68
N ILE A 62 -0.18 7.88 17.86
CA ILE A 62 -0.87 7.71 19.16
C ILE A 62 -1.98 8.75 19.33
N SER A 63 -1.73 9.98 18.90
CA SER A 63 -2.65 11.10 19.08
C SER A 63 -3.81 11.10 18.08
N GLY A 64 -3.64 10.48 16.91
CA GLY A 64 -4.61 10.56 15.82
C GLY A 64 -5.29 9.24 15.44
N SER A 65 -4.75 8.08 15.82
CA SER A 65 -5.24 6.76 15.40
C SER A 65 -5.63 5.84 16.55
N ARG A 66 -6.30 6.39 17.56
CA ARG A 66 -6.80 5.62 18.72
C ARG A 66 -8.32 5.71 18.92
N GLY A 67 -9.00 6.38 18.00
CA GLY A 67 -10.45 6.56 17.98
C GLY A 67 -11.13 5.70 16.93
N SER A 68 -12.29 6.15 16.47
CA SER A 68 -13.12 5.42 15.51
C SER A 68 -12.67 5.53 14.05
N LEU A 69 -11.69 6.39 13.76
CA LEU A 69 -11.27 6.73 12.40
C LEU A 69 -9.75 6.65 12.27
N PRO A 70 -9.24 6.20 11.11
CA PRO A 70 -7.82 6.17 10.83
C PRO A 70 -7.23 7.55 10.56
N MET A 71 -5.90 7.63 10.57
CA MET A 71 -5.14 8.76 10.05
C MET A 71 -5.38 8.99 8.55
N GLY A 72 -5.91 10.16 8.19
CA GLY A 72 -5.98 10.67 6.81
C GLY A 72 -4.73 11.46 6.42
N LEU A 73 -4.81 12.21 5.32
CA LEU A 73 -3.67 13.00 4.79
C LEU A 73 -3.07 13.99 5.80
N GLN A 74 -3.88 14.51 6.73
CA GLN A 74 -3.43 15.48 7.76
C GLN A 74 -3.76 15.01 9.19
N GLY A 75 -4.10 13.72 9.37
CA GLY A 75 -4.61 13.24 10.66
C GLY A 75 -5.87 14.01 11.11
N PRO A 76 -6.07 14.22 12.42
CA PRO A 76 -7.16 15.05 12.95
C PRO A 76 -6.85 16.56 12.95
N TRP A 77 -5.69 16.99 12.45
CA TRP A 77 -5.23 18.38 12.55
C TRP A 77 -5.54 19.15 11.28
N LEU A 78 -6.70 19.80 11.26
CA LEU A 78 -7.17 20.60 10.13
C LEU A 78 -7.36 22.05 10.54
N ASP A 79 -6.98 22.96 9.65
CA ASP A 79 -7.34 24.37 9.73
C ASP A 79 -8.18 24.75 8.50
N GLY A 80 -9.46 25.05 8.72
CA GLY A 80 -10.42 25.39 7.67
C GLY A 80 -11.26 24.23 7.13
N ASN A 81 -12.11 24.55 6.16
CA ASN A 81 -13.12 23.65 5.57
C ASN A 81 -12.80 23.23 4.13
N ASP A 82 -11.65 23.66 3.60
CA ASP A 82 -11.18 23.33 2.24
C ASP A 82 -9.69 22.92 2.29
N PRO A 83 -9.35 21.87 3.07
CA PRO A 83 -7.97 21.40 3.14
C PRO A 83 -7.54 20.78 1.81
N ASP A 84 -6.23 20.84 1.52
CA ASP A 84 -5.67 20.22 0.32
C ASP A 84 -6.08 18.73 0.23
N TRP A 85 -6.57 18.33 -0.95
CA TRP A 85 -7.15 17.00 -1.21
C TRP A 85 -8.19 16.57 -0.17
N MET A 86 -8.96 17.52 0.37
CA MET A 86 -10.02 17.30 1.35
C MET A 86 -9.57 16.60 2.63
N ALA A 87 -8.25 16.56 2.90
CA ALA A 87 -7.64 15.77 3.95
C ALA A 87 -8.17 14.32 4.02
N ASP A 88 -8.48 13.76 2.86
CA ASP A 88 -9.18 12.49 2.73
C ASP A 88 -8.32 11.28 3.09
N TYR A 89 -8.90 10.09 2.91
CA TYR A 89 -8.16 8.84 2.88
C TYR A 89 -7.77 8.52 1.43
N HIS A 90 -6.54 8.89 1.09
CA HIS A 90 -5.93 8.66 -0.21
C HIS A 90 -5.29 7.27 -0.27
N THR A 91 -5.78 6.41 -1.15
CA THR A 91 -5.53 4.96 -1.11
C THR A 91 -4.48 4.47 -2.10
N ASP A 92 -3.80 5.36 -2.82
CA ASP A 92 -2.76 5.05 -3.80
C ASP A 92 -1.33 5.32 -3.29
N VAL A 93 -1.18 5.63 -1.99
CA VAL A 93 0.03 5.43 -1.16
C VAL A 93 -0.18 5.97 0.24
N ASN A 94 -0.89 7.09 0.40
CA ASN A 94 -0.83 7.90 1.61
C ASN A 94 -1.45 7.21 2.84
N LEU A 95 -2.64 6.64 2.69
CA LEU A 95 -3.31 5.93 3.77
C LEU A 95 -2.45 4.74 4.22
N GLN A 96 -1.88 3.98 3.29
CA GLN A 96 -1.02 2.85 3.61
C GLN A 96 0.28 3.31 4.27
N MET A 97 0.89 4.38 3.76
CA MET A 97 2.11 4.98 4.30
C MET A 97 1.94 5.40 5.76
N ASN A 98 0.78 5.97 6.11
CA ASN A 98 0.47 6.34 7.49
C ASN A 98 0.67 5.17 8.46
N TYR A 99 0.44 3.92 8.03
CA TYR A 99 0.51 2.74 8.90
C TYR A 99 1.78 1.88 8.74
N TRP A 100 2.69 2.18 7.82
CA TRP A 100 3.92 1.38 7.62
C TRP A 100 4.78 1.23 8.89
N MET A 101 4.73 2.23 9.77
CA MET A 101 5.49 2.24 11.02
C MET A 101 4.74 1.67 12.22
N ALA A 102 3.41 1.53 12.17
CA ALA A 102 2.58 1.31 13.36
C ALA A 102 3.07 0.12 14.19
N ASP A 103 3.08 -1.07 13.59
CA ASP A 103 3.52 -2.29 14.26
C ASP A 103 5.01 -2.25 14.64
N ARG A 104 5.87 -1.88 13.68
CA ARG A 104 7.33 -1.86 13.85
C ARG A 104 7.81 -0.88 14.92
N ALA A 105 7.00 0.12 15.25
CA ALA A 105 7.30 1.15 16.24
C ALA A 105 6.59 0.92 17.59
N GLY A 106 6.06 -0.28 17.84
CA GLY A 106 5.38 -0.62 19.09
C GLY A 106 4.04 0.09 19.25
N LEU A 107 3.30 0.29 18.15
CA LEU A 107 2.01 0.98 18.10
C LEU A 107 0.92 0.11 17.45
N SER A 108 1.01 -1.21 17.58
CA SER A 108 0.04 -2.17 17.00
C SER A 108 -1.41 -1.81 17.32
N ASP A 109 -1.71 -1.39 18.55
CA ASP A 109 -3.06 -0.99 18.96
C ASP A 109 -3.61 0.22 18.18
N CYS A 110 -2.74 1.04 17.57
CA CYS A 110 -3.18 2.16 16.73
C CYS A 110 -3.68 1.72 15.35
N PHE A 111 -3.42 0.47 14.96
CA PHE A 111 -3.84 -0.10 13.68
C PHE A 111 -5.33 -0.47 13.67
N ASP A 112 -5.93 -0.72 14.84
CA ASP A 112 -7.34 -1.10 14.98
C ASP A 112 -8.29 -0.09 14.33
N ALA A 113 -8.01 1.21 14.43
CA ALA A 113 -8.82 2.26 13.82
C ALA A 113 -8.92 2.11 12.29
N PHE A 114 -7.83 1.69 11.62
CA PHE A 114 -7.85 1.42 10.19
C PHE A 114 -8.63 0.17 9.84
N ALA A 115 -8.39 -0.92 10.58
CA ALA A 115 -9.12 -2.17 10.37
C ALA A 115 -10.64 -1.99 10.59
N ASP A 116 -11.03 -1.30 11.65
CA ASP A 116 -12.44 -1.05 11.98
C ASP A 116 -13.12 -0.16 10.93
N TYR A 117 -12.44 0.89 10.46
CA TYR A 117 -12.95 1.69 9.34
C TYR A 117 -13.24 0.81 8.12
N CYS A 118 -12.26 0.03 7.66
CA CYS A 118 -12.46 -0.85 6.50
C CYS A 118 -13.61 -1.84 6.69
N LEU A 119 -13.77 -2.41 7.88
CA LEU A 119 -14.83 -3.37 8.18
C LEU A 119 -16.21 -2.73 8.17
N VAL A 120 -16.34 -1.52 8.73
CA VAL A 120 -17.60 -0.78 8.73
C VAL A 120 -17.97 -0.36 7.30
N GLN A 121 -17.00 0.00 6.47
CA GLN A 121 -17.27 0.41 5.08
C GLN A 121 -17.53 -0.76 4.12
N LEU A 122 -17.07 -1.98 4.44
CA LEU A 122 -17.13 -3.12 3.53
C LEU A 122 -18.51 -3.37 2.89
N PRO A 123 -19.65 -3.34 3.62
CA PRO A 123 -20.97 -3.54 3.01
C PRO A 123 -21.27 -2.50 1.92
N ASP A 124 -21.01 -1.22 2.20
CA ASP A 124 -21.30 -0.12 1.29
C ASP A 124 -20.33 -0.12 0.10
N TRP A 125 -19.04 -0.36 0.33
CA TRP A 125 -18.06 -0.55 -0.75
C TRP A 125 -18.43 -1.71 -1.67
N THR A 126 -18.96 -2.81 -1.12
CA THR A 126 -19.44 -3.96 -1.89
C THR A 126 -20.66 -3.57 -2.73
N GLU A 127 -21.66 -2.92 -2.16
CA GLU A 127 -22.87 -2.50 -2.88
C GLU A 127 -22.52 -1.53 -4.02
N VAL A 128 -21.78 -0.47 -3.72
CA VAL A 128 -21.38 0.58 -4.68
C VAL A 128 -20.55 -0.05 -5.81
N THR A 129 -19.61 -0.94 -5.50
CA THR A 129 -18.81 -1.63 -6.51
C THR A 129 -19.70 -2.45 -7.45
N GLN A 130 -20.57 -3.31 -6.89
CA GLN A 130 -21.42 -4.18 -7.71
C GLN A 130 -22.41 -3.40 -8.58
N ARG A 131 -22.87 -2.25 -8.10
CA ARG A 131 -23.83 -1.40 -8.81
C ARG A 131 -23.19 -0.48 -9.86
N LEU A 132 -22.02 0.08 -9.56
CA LEU A 132 -21.48 1.23 -10.30
C LEU A 132 -20.14 0.97 -10.98
N PHE A 133 -19.38 -0.06 -10.61
CA PHE A 133 -18.06 -0.28 -11.19
C PHE A 133 -18.11 -0.52 -12.70
N ASN A 134 -19.14 -1.20 -13.21
CA ASN A 134 -19.31 -1.42 -14.64
C ASN A 134 -20.18 -0.36 -15.34
N HIS A 135 -20.46 0.77 -14.68
CA HIS A 135 -21.17 1.88 -15.30
C HIS A 135 -20.37 2.45 -16.49
N SER A 136 -21.06 2.94 -17.53
CA SER A 136 -20.43 3.42 -18.77
C SER A 136 -19.48 4.59 -18.58
N THR A 137 -19.63 5.35 -17.49
CA THR A 137 -18.73 6.46 -17.12
C THR A 137 -17.47 6.00 -16.39
N ASN A 138 -17.40 4.75 -15.91
CA ASN A 138 -16.16 4.21 -15.37
C ASN A 138 -15.24 3.76 -16.49
N ARG A 139 -14.05 4.36 -16.55
CA ARG A 139 -12.99 3.99 -17.50
C ARG A 139 -12.31 2.66 -17.15
N TYR A 140 -12.29 2.29 -15.87
CA TYR A 140 -11.65 1.06 -15.39
C TYR A 140 -12.62 -0.12 -15.24
N ARG A 141 -13.82 0.01 -15.84
CA ARG A 141 -14.85 -1.05 -15.86
C ARG A 141 -14.27 -2.34 -16.43
N ASN A 142 -14.78 -3.45 -15.95
CA ASN A 142 -14.35 -4.76 -16.44
C ASN A 142 -14.86 -4.98 -17.87
N SER A 143 -13.96 -5.22 -18.81
CA SER A 143 -14.28 -5.49 -20.21
C SER A 143 -15.14 -6.74 -20.41
N SER A 144 -15.09 -7.71 -19.50
CA SER A 144 -15.96 -8.89 -19.54
C SER A 144 -17.39 -8.63 -19.06
N GLY A 145 -17.67 -7.46 -18.47
CA GLY A 145 -18.94 -7.13 -17.85
C GLY A 145 -19.19 -7.82 -16.49
N LYS A 146 -18.31 -8.73 -16.05
CA LYS A 146 -18.42 -9.39 -14.74
C LYS A 146 -18.05 -8.42 -13.61
N ILE A 147 -18.63 -8.62 -12.44
CA ILE A 147 -18.27 -7.90 -11.21
C ILE A 147 -18.58 -8.77 -10.00
N ALA A 148 -17.74 -8.66 -8.97
CA ALA A 148 -17.93 -9.30 -7.68
C ALA A 148 -17.12 -8.53 -6.62
N GLY A 149 -17.33 -8.84 -5.35
CA GLY A 149 -16.54 -8.27 -4.27
C GLY A 149 -16.70 -6.76 -4.12
N TRP A 150 -15.60 -6.09 -3.77
CA TRP A 150 -15.54 -4.65 -3.52
C TRP A 150 -14.23 -4.07 -4.05
N THR A 151 -14.24 -2.79 -4.42
CA THR A 151 -13.06 -1.94 -4.50
C THR A 151 -13.38 -0.52 -4.03
N VAL A 152 -12.37 0.34 -4.03
CA VAL A 152 -12.47 1.74 -3.58
C VAL A 152 -12.16 2.69 -4.72
N ALA A 153 -12.38 3.97 -4.45
CA ALA A 153 -11.84 5.05 -5.26
C ALA A 153 -10.50 5.52 -4.68
N ILE A 154 -9.72 6.30 -5.44
CA ILE A 154 -8.41 6.77 -4.98
C ILE A 154 -8.58 7.60 -3.70
N SER A 155 -9.57 8.49 -3.67
CA SER A 155 -9.97 9.21 -2.46
C SER A 155 -11.22 8.62 -1.83
N THR A 156 -11.22 8.54 -0.49
CA THR A 156 -12.40 8.16 0.30
C THR A 156 -12.56 9.07 1.51
N ASN A 157 -13.80 9.39 1.89
CA ASN A 157 -14.08 10.22 3.05
C ASN A 157 -14.27 9.39 4.34
N PRO A 158 -14.41 10.03 5.52
CA PRO A 158 -14.71 9.36 6.80
C PRO A 158 -15.93 8.44 6.83
N TYR A 159 -16.85 8.60 5.88
CA TYR A 159 -18.06 7.80 5.75
C TYR A 159 -17.98 6.78 4.59
N GLY A 160 -16.78 6.52 4.06
CA GLY A 160 -16.54 5.55 2.98
C GLY A 160 -16.96 6.01 1.58
N GLY A 161 -17.45 7.24 1.44
CA GLY A 161 -17.81 7.81 0.14
C GLY A 161 -16.58 8.03 -0.74
N GLY A 162 -16.58 7.42 -1.93
CA GLY A 162 -15.47 7.51 -2.89
C GLY A 162 -15.50 8.78 -3.75
N GLY A 163 -14.31 9.27 -4.11
CA GLY A 163 -14.10 10.45 -4.96
C GLY A 163 -13.01 10.24 -6.02
N TRP A 164 -12.70 11.30 -6.77
CA TRP A 164 -11.74 11.31 -7.88
C TRP A 164 -12.01 10.21 -8.94
N TRP A 165 -11.24 9.11 -8.95
CA TRP A 165 -11.43 7.98 -9.85
C TRP A 165 -11.47 6.66 -9.08
N TRP A 166 -12.11 5.64 -9.67
CA TRP A 166 -12.01 4.27 -9.17
C TRP A 166 -10.55 3.84 -9.10
N HIS A 167 -10.21 3.10 -8.06
CA HIS A 167 -8.88 2.55 -7.81
C HIS A 167 -8.98 1.02 -7.74
N PRO A 168 -8.92 0.29 -8.86
CA PRO A 168 -9.13 -1.16 -8.86
C PRO A 168 -8.18 -1.91 -7.91
N ALA A 169 -6.91 -1.50 -7.83
CA ALA A 169 -5.90 -2.10 -6.94
C ALA A 169 -5.94 -1.61 -5.49
N GLY A 170 -6.77 -0.61 -5.17
CA GLY A 170 -6.88 -0.08 -3.81
C GLY A 170 -7.33 -1.13 -2.80
N ASN A 171 -8.24 -2.03 -3.18
CA ASN A 171 -8.67 -3.12 -2.31
C ASN A 171 -7.53 -4.09 -1.95
N ALA A 172 -6.67 -4.40 -2.91
CA ALA A 172 -5.57 -5.33 -2.74
C ALA A 172 -4.49 -4.70 -1.85
N TRP A 173 -4.21 -3.41 -2.02
CA TRP A 173 -3.25 -2.71 -1.16
C TRP A 173 -3.77 -2.49 0.26
N ILE A 174 -5.03 -2.09 0.44
CA ILE A 174 -5.66 -2.05 1.76
C ILE A 174 -5.57 -3.44 2.42
N CYS A 175 -5.94 -4.50 1.70
CA CYS A 175 -5.84 -5.87 2.20
C CYS A 175 -4.41 -6.28 2.56
N GLN A 176 -3.41 -5.80 1.81
CA GLN A 176 -2.00 -6.01 2.15
C GLN A 176 -1.67 -5.38 3.50
N SER A 177 -1.97 -4.09 3.70
CA SER A 177 -1.71 -3.44 4.99
C SER A 177 -2.42 -4.14 6.15
N LEU A 178 -3.70 -4.51 5.98
CA LEU A 178 -4.46 -5.23 7.00
C LEU A 178 -3.84 -6.60 7.32
N PHE A 179 -3.35 -7.30 6.31
CA PHE A 179 -2.73 -8.61 6.48
C PHE A 179 -1.33 -8.52 7.11
N GLU A 180 -0.53 -7.51 6.76
CA GLU A 180 0.78 -7.26 7.39
C GLU A 180 0.65 -7.06 8.91
N HIS A 181 -0.42 -6.40 9.38
CA HIS A 181 -0.70 -6.31 10.82
C HIS A 181 -0.97 -7.68 11.46
N TYR A 182 -1.68 -8.58 10.75
CA TYR A 182 -1.81 -9.97 11.19
C TYR A 182 -0.46 -10.68 11.18
N GLU A 183 0.38 -10.48 10.17
CA GLU A 183 1.71 -11.10 10.11
C GLU A 183 2.59 -10.68 11.29
N TYR A 184 2.46 -9.42 11.73
CA TYR A 184 3.20 -8.91 12.88
C TYR A 184 2.69 -9.48 14.22
N THR A 185 1.37 -9.48 14.41
CA THR A 185 0.74 -9.85 15.70
C THR A 185 0.48 -11.35 15.84
N GLN A 186 0.35 -12.07 14.73
CA GLN A 186 -0.14 -13.45 14.63
C GLN A 186 -1.51 -13.65 15.32
N ASP A 187 -2.31 -12.60 15.49
CA ASP A 187 -3.62 -12.71 16.13
C ASP A 187 -4.66 -13.34 15.18
N ARG A 188 -5.00 -14.60 15.48
CA ARG A 188 -6.01 -15.36 14.74
C ARG A 188 -7.41 -14.76 14.86
N ALA A 189 -7.75 -14.08 15.95
CA ALA A 189 -9.04 -13.41 16.10
C ALA A 189 -9.12 -12.20 15.17
N TYR A 190 -8.08 -11.37 15.14
CA TYR A 190 -7.93 -10.30 14.15
C TYR A 190 -7.98 -10.83 12.71
N LEU A 191 -7.26 -11.91 12.38
CA LEU A 191 -7.32 -12.50 11.03
C LEU A 191 -8.75 -12.91 10.65
N LYS A 192 -9.48 -13.53 11.59
CA LYS A 192 -10.89 -13.90 11.38
C LYS A 192 -11.77 -12.67 11.15
N LYS A 193 -11.49 -11.57 11.85
CA LYS A 193 -12.19 -10.28 11.73
C LYS A 193 -11.98 -9.68 10.33
N ILE A 194 -10.75 -9.60 9.81
CA ILE A 194 -10.46 -9.02 8.49
C ILE A 194 -10.70 -9.97 7.30
N TYR A 195 -10.88 -11.27 7.54
CA TYR A 195 -11.06 -12.27 6.48
C TYR A 195 -12.11 -11.91 5.40
N PRO A 196 -13.28 -11.31 5.72
CA PRO A 196 -14.25 -10.88 4.71
C PRO A 196 -13.70 -9.83 3.72
N LEU A 197 -12.83 -8.91 4.18
CA LEU A 197 -12.17 -7.92 3.32
C LEU A 197 -11.29 -8.63 2.28
N LEU A 198 -10.43 -9.56 2.75
CA LEU A 198 -9.55 -10.37 1.90
C LEU A 198 -10.37 -11.15 0.86
N LYS A 199 -11.40 -11.89 1.31
CA LYS A 199 -12.23 -12.71 0.42
C LYS A 199 -12.96 -11.86 -0.62
N GLY A 200 -13.49 -10.71 -0.23
CA GLY A 200 -14.17 -9.80 -1.14
C GLY A 200 -13.23 -9.21 -2.20
N ALA A 201 -12.01 -8.82 -1.81
CA ALA A 201 -11.02 -8.32 -2.76
C ALA A 201 -10.58 -9.42 -3.75
N VAL A 202 -10.40 -10.66 -3.27
CA VAL A 202 -10.08 -11.82 -4.11
C VAL A 202 -11.17 -12.10 -5.13
N GLN A 203 -12.45 -12.03 -4.73
CA GLN A 203 -13.59 -12.20 -5.63
C GLN A 203 -13.64 -11.11 -6.71
N PHE A 204 -13.34 -9.86 -6.36
CA PHE A 204 -13.24 -8.77 -7.33
C PHE A 204 -12.18 -9.08 -8.39
N TRP A 205 -10.99 -9.51 -7.97
CA TRP A 205 -9.90 -9.81 -8.88
C TRP A 205 -10.12 -11.08 -9.71
N GLU A 206 -10.71 -12.13 -9.15
CA GLU A 206 -11.15 -13.30 -9.93
C GLU A 206 -12.10 -12.89 -11.08
N ALA A 207 -13.03 -11.98 -10.82
CA ALA A 207 -13.95 -11.50 -11.85
C ALA A 207 -13.29 -10.57 -12.88
N ARG A 208 -12.28 -9.80 -12.46
CA ARG A 208 -11.67 -8.71 -13.24
C ARG A 208 -10.47 -9.12 -14.10
N LEU A 209 -9.73 -10.15 -13.71
CA LEU A 209 -8.58 -10.60 -14.49
C LEU A 209 -9.01 -11.07 -15.89
N ILE A 210 -8.26 -10.65 -16.90
CA ILE A 210 -8.45 -11.05 -18.29
C ILE A 210 -7.28 -11.92 -18.76
N THR A 211 -7.51 -12.77 -19.75
CA THR A 211 -6.46 -13.58 -20.36
C THR A 211 -5.83 -12.84 -21.54
N THR A 212 -4.51 -12.91 -21.65
CA THR A 212 -3.75 -12.47 -22.83
C THR A 212 -2.65 -13.48 -23.15
N THR A 213 -2.11 -13.43 -24.35
CA THR A 213 -0.93 -14.20 -24.75
C THR A 213 0.30 -13.32 -24.64
N VAL A 214 1.36 -13.84 -24.02
CA VAL A 214 2.69 -13.22 -24.02
C VAL A 214 3.69 -14.14 -24.71
N THR A 215 4.64 -13.55 -25.41
CA THR A 215 5.77 -14.26 -26.02
C THR A 215 6.99 -14.05 -25.14
N ASP A 216 7.62 -15.13 -24.69
CA ASP A 216 8.86 -15.03 -23.94
C ASP A 216 10.07 -14.74 -24.84
N ALA A 217 11.24 -14.53 -24.23
CA ALA A 217 12.47 -14.24 -24.96
C ALA A 217 12.93 -15.36 -25.92
N SER A 218 12.41 -16.59 -25.75
CA SER A 218 12.69 -17.73 -26.64
C SER A 218 11.75 -17.79 -27.86
N GLY A 219 10.75 -16.90 -27.92
CA GLY A 219 9.70 -16.94 -28.94
C GLY A 219 8.53 -17.86 -28.58
N THR A 220 8.49 -18.41 -27.37
CA THR A 220 7.40 -19.29 -26.93
C THR A 220 6.23 -18.47 -26.43
N GLU A 221 5.04 -18.73 -26.97
CA GLU A 221 3.80 -18.12 -26.52
C GLU A 221 3.21 -18.86 -25.32
N ARG A 222 2.66 -18.11 -24.37
CA ARG A 222 1.88 -18.65 -23.25
C ARG A 222 0.73 -17.72 -22.87
N GLU A 223 -0.39 -18.31 -22.49
CA GLU A 223 -1.51 -17.56 -21.91
C GLU A 223 -1.22 -17.19 -20.44
N VAL A 224 -1.46 -15.93 -20.11
CA VAL A 224 -1.31 -15.38 -18.75
C VAL A 224 -2.54 -14.57 -18.37
N LEU A 225 -2.69 -14.31 -17.07
CA LEU A 225 -3.72 -13.42 -16.53
C LEU A 225 -3.14 -12.05 -16.23
N ILE A 226 -3.89 -11.02 -16.61
CA ILE A 226 -3.51 -9.62 -16.38
C ILE A 226 -4.68 -8.82 -15.81
N ALA A 227 -4.36 -7.80 -15.03
CA ALA A 227 -5.29 -6.74 -14.69
C ALA A 227 -5.84 -6.11 -15.99
N ASP A 228 -7.15 -5.91 -16.04
CA ASP A 228 -7.78 -5.13 -17.11
C ASP A 228 -7.45 -3.63 -16.97
N SER A 229 -7.96 -2.79 -17.88
CA SER A 229 -7.64 -1.36 -17.98
C SER A 229 -7.55 -0.65 -16.63
N ASP A 230 -6.39 -0.09 -16.34
CA ASP A 230 -6.01 0.52 -15.07
C ASP A 230 -5.04 1.68 -15.32
N TRP A 231 -4.61 2.34 -14.25
CA TRP A 231 -3.65 3.43 -14.28
C TRP A 231 -2.53 3.16 -13.27
N SER A 232 -1.28 3.35 -13.68
CA SER A 232 -0.16 3.33 -12.74
C SER A 232 -0.17 4.68 -12.00
N PRO A 233 -0.51 4.73 -10.71
CA PRO A 233 -0.59 6.00 -10.00
C PRO A 233 0.78 6.70 -10.07
N GLU A 234 0.93 7.94 -10.51
CA GLU A 234 -0.07 8.82 -11.13
C GLU A 234 0.39 9.31 -12.52
N GLN A 235 0.72 8.38 -13.43
CA GLN A 235 1.31 8.74 -14.71
C GLN A 235 1.03 7.76 -15.85
N GLY A 236 1.40 8.18 -17.05
CA GLY A 236 1.27 7.36 -18.26
C GLY A 236 -0.17 7.14 -18.69
N PRO A 237 -0.44 6.08 -19.47
CA PRO A 237 -1.77 5.82 -20.02
C PRO A 237 -2.82 5.53 -18.96
N LEU A 238 -4.03 6.05 -19.17
CA LEU A 238 -5.17 5.93 -18.26
C LEU A 238 -6.02 4.67 -18.49
N ASP A 239 -5.58 3.78 -19.38
CA ASP A 239 -6.29 2.58 -19.81
C ASP A 239 -5.36 1.37 -20.03
N ALA A 240 -4.13 1.44 -19.51
CA ALA A 240 -3.12 0.40 -19.64
C ALA A 240 -3.58 -0.91 -19.01
N LYS A 241 -3.13 -2.04 -19.57
CA LYS A 241 -3.48 -3.38 -19.09
C LYS A 241 -2.25 -4.08 -18.52
N GLY A 242 -2.46 -4.85 -17.46
CA GLY A 242 -1.42 -5.60 -16.78
C GLY A 242 -0.30 -4.75 -16.18
N ILE A 243 -0.61 -3.52 -15.75
CA ILE A 243 0.37 -2.65 -15.08
C ILE A 243 1.00 -3.36 -13.88
N THR A 244 2.30 -3.14 -13.67
CA THR A 244 3.07 -3.83 -12.64
C THR A 244 2.50 -3.63 -11.25
N TYR A 245 2.10 -2.39 -10.94
CA TYR A 245 1.47 -2.00 -9.69
C TYR A 245 0.30 -2.91 -9.29
N ALA A 246 -0.68 -3.11 -10.19
CA ALA A 246 -1.83 -3.96 -9.94
C ALA A 246 -1.42 -5.44 -9.87
N GLN A 247 -0.56 -5.91 -10.78
CA GLN A 247 -0.15 -7.32 -10.83
C GLN A 247 0.54 -7.76 -9.54
N GLU A 248 1.43 -6.93 -9.00
CA GLU A 248 2.12 -7.19 -7.73
C GLU A 248 1.15 -7.26 -6.55
N LEU A 249 0.27 -6.27 -6.42
CA LEU A 249 -0.71 -6.21 -5.34
C LEU A 249 -1.68 -7.41 -5.38
N VAL A 250 -2.12 -7.80 -6.57
CA VAL A 250 -3.01 -8.97 -6.75
C VAL A 250 -2.29 -10.28 -6.45
N TRP A 251 -1.03 -10.40 -6.87
CA TRP A 251 -0.22 -11.57 -6.53
C TRP A 251 -0.05 -11.73 -5.03
N ASN A 252 0.17 -10.61 -4.32
CA ASN A 252 0.29 -10.60 -2.87
C ASN A 252 -1.05 -10.92 -2.19
N LEU A 253 -2.13 -10.26 -2.61
CA LEU A 253 -3.50 -10.52 -2.12
C LEU A 253 -3.86 -12.01 -2.20
N PHE A 254 -3.59 -12.67 -3.32
CA PHE A 254 -3.87 -14.10 -3.49
C PHE A 254 -3.00 -14.96 -2.57
N GLY A 255 -1.73 -14.58 -2.34
CA GLY A 255 -0.84 -15.23 -1.38
C GLY A 255 -1.34 -15.10 0.05
N ASN A 256 -1.74 -13.89 0.46
CA ASN A 256 -2.27 -13.58 1.77
C ASN A 256 -3.60 -14.31 2.02
N TYR A 257 -4.45 -14.41 1.00
CA TYR A 257 -5.68 -15.19 1.08
C TYR A 257 -5.43 -16.68 1.31
N ARG A 258 -4.42 -17.27 0.63
CA ARG A 258 -3.99 -18.65 0.89
C ARG A 258 -3.53 -18.84 2.32
N THR A 259 -2.67 -17.95 2.84
CA THR A 259 -2.21 -18.02 4.23
C THR A 259 -3.38 -17.88 5.21
N ALA A 260 -4.29 -16.94 4.96
CA ALA A 260 -5.46 -16.69 5.81
C ALA A 260 -6.41 -17.90 5.86
N THR A 261 -6.68 -18.51 4.71
CA THR A 261 -7.55 -19.70 4.59
C THR A 261 -6.97 -20.92 5.29
N GLU A 262 -5.65 -21.10 5.21
CA GLU A 262 -4.95 -22.18 5.91
C GLU A 262 -4.96 -21.97 7.44
N ALA A 263 -4.61 -20.77 7.92
CA ALA A 263 -4.60 -20.43 9.35
C ALA A 263 -6.01 -20.50 10.00
N LEU A 264 -7.05 -20.17 9.24
CA LEU A 264 -8.44 -20.25 9.68
C LEU A 264 -9.11 -21.61 9.37
N ALA A 265 -8.43 -22.51 8.66
CA ALA A 265 -8.95 -23.79 8.19
C ALA A 265 -10.32 -23.69 7.47
N ARG A 266 -10.42 -22.79 6.49
CA ARG A 266 -11.68 -22.51 5.76
C ARG A 266 -11.46 -22.29 4.27
N ASP A 267 -12.54 -22.43 3.49
CA ASP A 267 -12.58 -22.12 2.04
C ASP A 267 -11.51 -22.86 1.19
N ALA A 268 -11.10 -24.06 1.59
CA ALA A 268 -10.01 -24.82 0.96
C ALA A 268 -10.20 -25.07 -0.56
N ALA A 269 -11.44 -25.32 -1.00
CA ALA A 269 -11.73 -25.51 -2.43
C ALA A 269 -11.56 -24.20 -3.22
N TYR A 270 -12.02 -23.08 -2.67
CA TYR A 270 -11.90 -21.78 -3.32
C TYR A 270 -10.45 -21.29 -3.32
N ARG A 271 -9.71 -21.50 -2.23
CA ARG A 271 -8.25 -21.29 -2.17
C ARG A 271 -7.53 -21.96 -3.34
N LYS A 272 -7.87 -23.21 -3.68
CA LYS A 272 -7.27 -23.93 -4.81
C LYS A 272 -7.53 -23.22 -6.15
N THR A 273 -8.72 -22.66 -6.36
CA THR A 273 -9.02 -21.83 -7.54
C THR A 273 -8.10 -20.61 -7.58
N ILE A 274 -7.98 -19.90 -6.47
CA ILE A 274 -7.17 -18.68 -6.36
C ILE A 274 -5.68 -18.96 -6.53
N ASP A 275 -5.18 -20.06 -5.97
CA ASP A 275 -3.80 -20.53 -6.19
C ASP A 275 -3.52 -20.75 -7.69
N GLY A 276 -4.50 -21.31 -8.41
CA GLY A 276 -4.44 -21.48 -9.86
C GLY A 276 -4.41 -20.16 -10.65
N LEU A 277 -5.18 -19.15 -10.21
CA LEU A 277 -5.14 -17.81 -10.81
C LEU A 277 -3.80 -17.12 -10.55
N ARG A 278 -3.32 -17.17 -9.29
CA ARG A 278 -2.04 -16.58 -8.88
C ARG A 278 -0.86 -17.14 -9.69
N ALA A 279 -0.85 -18.45 -9.94
CA ALA A 279 0.20 -19.11 -10.73
C ALA A 279 0.21 -18.68 -12.21
N ARG A 280 -0.92 -18.19 -12.73
CA ARG A 280 -1.06 -17.71 -14.12
C ARG A 280 -0.89 -16.21 -14.26
N LEU A 281 -0.79 -15.46 -13.16
CA LEU A 281 -0.66 -14.01 -13.20
C LEU A 281 0.66 -13.61 -13.85
N TYR A 282 0.61 -12.66 -14.79
CA TYR A 282 1.81 -12.08 -15.38
C TYR A 282 2.51 -11.18 -14.36
N LEU A 283 3.77 -11.46 -14.03
CA LEU A 283 4.59 -10.64 -13.14
C LEU A 283 5.56 -9.79 -13.96
N PRO A 284 5.99 -8.62 -13.44
CA PRO A 284 6.84 -7.72 -14.18
C PRO A 284 8.19 -8.35 -14.55
N VAL A 285 8.71 -7.92 -15.69
CA VAL A 285 10.01 -8.32 -16.23
C VAL A 285 10.92 -7.10 -16.34
N VAL A 286 12.20 -7.35 -16.63
CA VAL A 286 13.14 -6.27 -16.95
C VAL A 286 12.98 -5.89 -18.42
N SER A 287 12.79 -4.60 -18.69
CA SER A 287 12.73 -4.08 -20.05
C SER A 287 14.06 -4.31 -20.77
N PRO A 288 14.06 -4.91 -21.97
CA PRO A 288 15.26 -5.03 -22.79
C PRO A 288 15.72 -3.69 -23.38
N LYS A 289 14.90 -2.63 -23.31
CA LYS A 289 15.25 -1.29 -23.84
C LYS A 289 15.84 -0.38 -22.76
N THR A 290 15.24 -0.35 -21.57
CA THR A 290 15.66 0.56 -20.50
C THR A 290 16.55 -0.11 -19.46
N GLY A 291 16.49 -1.45 -19.35
CA GLY A 291 17.12 -2.20 -18.26
C GLY A 291 16.40 -2.03 -16.91
N TRP A 292 15.23 -1.39 -16.89
CA TRP A 292 14.43 -1.18 -15.68
C TRP A 292 13.42 -2.30 -15.49
N LEU A 293 12.96 -2.50 -14.25
CA LEU A 293 11.70 -3.23 -14.04
C LEU A 293 10.59 -2.48 -14.80
N GLU A 294 9.83 -3.18 -15.62
CA GLU A 294 8.75 -2.58 -16.40
C GLU A 294 7.64 -2.03 -15.49
N GLU A 295 7.10 -0.85 -15.83
CA GLU A 295 5.93 -0.26 -15.13
C GLU A 295 4.60 -0.61 -15.82
N TRP A 296 4.63 -0.70 -17.15
CA TRP A 296 3.56 -1.19 -18.00
C TRP A 296 4.04 -2.44 -18.71
N MET A 297 3.15 -3.30 -19.23
CA MET A 297 3.52 -4.42 -20.11
C MET A 297 4.03 -3.91 -21.47
N SER A 298 5.19 -3.26 -21.46
CA SER A 298 5.80 -2.54 -22.55
C SER A 298 7.29 -2.35 -22.24
N PRO A 299 8.18 -2.60 -23.20
CA PRO A 299 9.59 -2.33 -23.01
C PRO A 299 9.90 -0.82 -23.00
N ASP A 300 8.99 0.01 -23.49
CA ASP A 300 9.14 1.47 -23.53
C ASP A 300 8.68 2.14 -22.23
N ASN A 301 9.37 3.19 -21.80
CA ASN A 301 8.89 4.07 -20.74
C ASN A 301 7.74 4.93 -21.27
N LEU A 302 6.53 4.73 -20.74
CA LEU A 302 5.32 5.44 -21.17
C LEU A 302 4.96 6.65 -20.29
N GLY A 303 5.80 6.96 -19.29
CA GLY A 303 5.61 8.08 -18.37
C GLY A 303 6.84 8.96 -18.24
N GLU A 304 6.88 9.73 -17.17
CA GLU A 304 8.03 10.59 -16.85
C GLU A 304 9.12 9.73 -16.22
N THR A 305 10.41 10.00 -16.47
CA THR A 305 11.51 9.19 -15.88
C THR A 305 11.67 9.42 -14.38
N THR A 306 11.49 10.66 -13.91
CA THR A 306 11.70 11.05 -12.50
C THR A 306 10.38 11.36 -11.79
N HIS A 307 9.30 10.68 -12.18
CA HIS A 307 8.01 10.82 -11.52
C HIS A 307 8.10 10.46 -10.03
N ARG A 308 7.31 11.14 -9.21
CA ARG A 308 7.35 10.99 -7.74
C ARG A 308 6.86 9.62 -7.25
N HIS A 309 5.94 8.99 -7.99
CA HIS A 309 5.41 7.68 -7.62
C HIS A 309 6.37 6.57 -8.05
N LEU A 310 6.51 5.58 -7.17
CA LEU A 310 7.31 4.38 -7.36
C LEU A 310 6.43 3.13 -7.46
N SER A 311 5.22 3.27 -7.98
CA SER A 311 4.20 2.23 -8.15
C SER A 311 4.70 0.87 -8.70
N PRO A 312 5.61 0.78 -9.69
CA PRO A 312 6.16 -0.51 -10.12
C PRO A 312 7.04 -1.21 -9.08
N LEU A 313 7.52 -0.49 -8.07
CA LEU A 313 8.35 -1.02 -6.98
C LEU A 313 7.51 -1.48 -5.78
N ILE A 314 6.18 -1.58 -5.90
CA ILE A 314 5.31 -2.02 -4.80
C ILE A 314 5.65 -3.45 -4.32
N GLY A 315 6.17 -4.29 -5.20
CA GLY A 315 6.67 -5.64 -4.86
C GLY A 315 8.02 -5.67 -4.14
N LEU A 316 8.77 -4.56 -4.16
CA LEU A 316 10.00 -4.34 -3.38
C LEU A 316 9.68 -3.73 -2.00
N PHE A 317 8.78 -2.76 -1.96
CA PHE A 317 8.27 -2.18 -0.72
C PHE A 317 6.91 -1.49 -0.98
N PRO A 318 5.89 -1.66 -0.10
CA PRO A 318 5.91 -2.44 1.14
C PRO A 318 5.78 -3.95 0.93
N GLY A 319 5.51 -4.41 -0.30
CA GLY A 319 5.52 -5.83 -0.64
C GLY A 319 6.91 -6.46 -0.49
N ASP A 320 6.95 -7.76 -0.65
CA ASP A 320 8.12 -8.57 -0.29
C ASP A 320 8.47 -9.63 -1.34
N ARG A 321 7.97 -9.48 -2.58
CA ARG A 321 8.25 -10.38 -3.69
C ARG A 321 9.66 -10.16 -4.26
N ILE A 322 10.13 -8.91 -4.25
CA ILE A 322 11.45 -8.49 -4.68
C ILE A 322 12.27 -8.18 -3.43
N ARG A 323 13.27 -9.02 -3.11
CA ARG A 323 14.08 -8.91 -1.90
C ARG A 323 15.58 -8.93 -2.23
N PRO A 324 16.40 -8.14 -1.53
CA PRO A 324 17.86 -8.14 -1.69
C PRO A 324 18.56 -9.25 -0.88
N ASP A 325 17.89 -10.38 -0.62
CA ASP A 325 18.40 -11.49 0.20
C ASP A 325 18.84 -12.72 -0.63
N GLY A 326 18.79 -12.61 -1.96
CA GLY A 326 19.13 -13.68 -2.91
C GLY A 326 17.97 -14.61 -3.27
N SER A 327 16.76 -14.43 -2.70
CA SER A 327 15.57 -15.19 -3.08
C SER A 327 14.96 -14.72 -4.42
N THR A 328 15.18 -13.46 -4.79
CA THR A 328 14.72 -12.89 -6.06
C THR A 328 15.76 -13.14 -7.17
N PRO A 329 15.33 -13.51 -8.39
CA PRO A 329 16.21 -13.53 -9.55
C PRO A 329 17.01 -12.24 -9.70
N LYS A 330 18.32 -12.38 -9.92
CA LYS A 330 19.25 -11.25 -9.89
C LYS A 330 18.89 -10.15 -10.90
N ASP A 331 18.45 -10.53 -12.10
CA ASP A 331 18.01 -9.61 -13.15
C ASP A 331 16.84 -8.74 -12.69
N ILE A 332 15.82 -9.33 -12.04
CA ILE A 332 14.67 -8.59 -11.51
C ILE A 332 15.11 -7.57 -10.44
N LEU A 333 16.00 -7.97 -9.53
CA LEU A 333 16.52 -7.07 -8.49
C LEU A 333 17.37 -5.95 -9.10
N ASP A 334 18.21 -6.26 -10.08
CA ASP A 334 19.02 -5.27 -10.81
C ASP A 334 18.12 -4.29 -11.56
N GLY A 335 17.05 -4.77 -12.20
CA GLY A 335 16.09 -3.91 -12.91
C GLY A 335 15.28 -3.02 -11.97
N ALA A 336 14.87 -3.52 -10.80
CA ALA A 336 14.22 -2.72 -9.77
C ALA A 336 15.17 -1.64 -9.22
N THR A 337 16.43 -1.99 -9.00
CA THR A 337 17.48 -1.05 -8.57
C THR A 337 17.72 0.02 -9.63
N ALA A 338 17.86 -0.38 -10.91
CA ALA A 338 18.04 0.54 -12.02
C ALA A 338 16.86 1.50 -12.18
N LEU A 339 15.63 1.02 -11.98
CA LEU A 339 14.44 1.88 -11.97
C LEU A 339 14.49 2.89 -10.81
N LEU A 340 14.83 2.42 -9.60
CA LEU A 340 14.94 3.27 -8.42
C LEU A 340 15.99 4.39 -8.62
N THR A 341 17.15 4.05 -9.19
CA THR A 341 18.17 5.03 -9.59
C THR A 341 17.67 6.00 -10.66
N ALA A 342 16.97 5.50 -11.68
CA ALA A 342 16.39 6.35 -12.73
C ALA A 342 15.35 7.34 -12.17
N ARG A 343 14.67 6.98 -11.07
CA ARG A 343 13.74 7.83 -10.34
C ARG A 343 14.43 8.89 -9.46
N GLY A 344 15.77 8.89 -9.40
CA GLY A 344 16.56 9.88 -8.67
C GLY A 344 16.98 9.45 -7.26
N MET A 345 16.85 8.17 -6.91
CA MET A 345 17.27 7.62 -5.62
C MET A 345 18.67 7.00 -5.79
N ASN A 346 19.70 7.66 -5.25
CA ASN A 346 21.11 7.24 -5.37
C ASN A 346 21.58 6.41 -4.17
#